data_AF-A0A6J7EQD1-F1
#
_entry.id   AF-A0A6J7EQD1-F1
#
_cell.length_a   1.000
_cell.length_b   1.000
_cell.length_c   1.000
_cell.angle_alpha   90.00
_cell.angle_beta   90.00
_cell.angle_gamma   90.00
#
_symmetry.space_group_name_H-M   'P 1'
#
loop_
_entity.id
_entity.type
_entity.pdbx_description
1 polymer ?
#
loop_
_entity_poly.entity_id
_entity_poly.type
_entity_poly.pdbx_seq_one_letter_code
_entity_poly.pdbx_strand_id
1 'polypeptide(L)'
;MTVISGEGLVGVVQFSYANSALVLLATDPDFKVGVRIAGSQQIGILSGSGSKRASLQLLDNQNIVKVGDILLARGSKNNRPFVPGIPVGYISAVDNSAGSIAQSATVMLYPNYSALGVVSVVLSAGKNNPGDSLVPAAPQPSPIPTVTIYATPSPTASTK
;
A
#
# COMPACT_ATOMS: atom_id res chain seq x y z
N MET A 1 -10.81 -16.73 -3.19
CA MET A 1 -9.48 -16.69 -3.86
C MET A 1 -9.00 -15.25 -3.95
N THR A 2 -7.70 -14.96 -3.93
CA THR A 2 -7.21 -13.57 -4.03
C THR A 2 -7.42 -13.01 -5.43
N VAL A 3 -7.85 -11.76 -5.54
CA VAL A 3 -7.98 -11.03 -6.81
C VAL A 3 -7.01 -9.86 -6.81
N ILE A 4 -6.26 -9.71 -7.89
CA ILE A 4 -5.21 -8.69 -8.03
C ILE A 4 -5.34 -7.94 -9.36
N SER A 5 -4.78 -6.73 -9.40
CA SER A 5 -4.49 -5.98 -10.62
C SER A 5 -2.98 -5.84 -10.79
N GLY A 6 -2.54 -5.15 -11.84
CA GLY A 6 -1.12 -4.80 -12.01
C GLY A 6 -0.56 -3.90 -10.89
N GLU A 7 -1.42 -3.25 -10.11
CA GLU A 7 -1.01 -2.32 -9.04
C GLU A 7 -1.04 -2.98 -7.64
N GLY A 8 -1.87 -4.00 -7.42
CA GLY A 8 -1.97 -4.66 -6.11
C GLY A 8 -3.26 -5.43 -5.85
N LEU A 9 -3.56 -5.62 -4.58
CA LEU A 9 -4.73 -6.35 -4.09
C LEU A 9 -6.03 -5.64 -4.44
N VAL A 10 -6.88 -6.29 -5.22
CA VAL A 10 -8.22 -5.77 -5.57
C VAL A 10 -9.28 -6.31 -4.62
N GLY A 11 -9.18 -7.56 -4.19
CA GLY A 11 -10.19 -8.15 -3.34
C GLY A 11 -10.11 -9.66 -3.21
N VAL A 12 -11.26 -10.27 -2.92
CA VAL A 12 -11.40 -11.71 -2.74
C VAL A 12 -12.64 -12.24 -3.46
N VAL A 13 -12.49 -13.35 -4.17
CA VAL A 13 -13.63 -14.09 -4.73
C VAL A 13 -14.43 -14.70 -3.57
N GLN A 14 -15.70 -14.31 -3.47
CA GLN A 14 -16.70 -14.87 -2.54
C GLN A 14 -17.43 -16.05 -3.15
N PHE A 15 -17.89 -15.89 -4.40
CA PHE A 15 -18.60 -16.93 -5.15
C PHE A 15 -17.98 -17.09 -6.53
N SER A 16 -17.90 -18.34 -6.98
CA SER A 16 -17.48 -18.68 -8.34
C SER A 16 -18.61 -19.45 -9.03
N TYR A 17 -18.93 -19.02 -10.24
CA TYR A 17 -19.86 -19.68 -11.15
C TYR A 17 -19.07 -20.25 -12.34
N ALA A 18 -19.78 -20.87 -13.30
CA ALA A 18 -19.14 -21.53 -14.43
C ALA A 18 -18.26 -20.60 -15.29
N ASN A 19 -18.66 -19.33 -15.44
CA ASN A 19 -17.99 -18.35 -16.30
C ASN A 19 -17.85 -16.96 -15.66
N SER A 20 -18.18 -16.81 -14.37
CA SER A 20 -18.15 -15.53 -13.67
C SER A 20 -17.83 -15.74 -12.19
N ALA A 21 -17.47 -14.67 -11.50
CA ALA A 21 -17.18 -14.70 -10.07
C ALA A 21 -17.65 -13.41 -9.40
N LEU A 22 -18.18 -13.53 -8.18
CA LEU A 22 -18.47 -12.40 -7.31
C LEU A 22 -17.24 -12.10 -6.47
N VAL A 23 -16.74 -10.87 -6.59
CA VAL A 23 -15.55 -10.39 -5.89
C VAL A 23 -15.96 -9.36 -4.85
N LEU A 24 -15.58 -9.58 -3.59
CA LEU A 24 -15.63 -8.58 -2.53
C LEU A 24 -14.38 -7.70 -2.66
N LEU A 25 -14.59 -6.41 -2.93
CA LEU A 25 -13.50 -5.45 -3.13
C LEU A 25 -12.80 -5.10 -1.82
N ALA A 26 -11.52 -4.76 -1.90
CA ALA A 26 -10.74 -4.35 -0.73
C ALA A 26 -11.17 -2.99 -0.15
N THR A 27 -11.92 -2.19 -0.91
CA THR A 27 -12.55 -0.96 -0.42
C THR A 27 -13.79 -1.22 0.42
N ASP A 28 -14.40 -2.41 0.33
CA ASP A 28 -15.66 -2.73 1.00
C ASP A 28 -15.52 -2.69 2.54
N PRO A 29 -16.43 -2.08 3.30
CA PRO A 29 -16.38 -2.06 4.77
C PRO A 29 -16.31 -3.44 5.43
N ASP A 30 -16.91 -4.47 4.82
CA ASP A 30 -16.88 -5.84 5.31
C ASP A 30 -15.58 -6.57 4.93
N PHE A 31 -14.78 -6.00 4.03
CA PHE A 31 -13.48 -6.55 3.68
C PHE A 31 -12.50 -6.43 4.84
N LYS A 32 -11.84 -7.55 5.15
CA LYS A 32 -10.79 -7.66 6.16
C LYS A 32 -9.65 -8.52 5.62
N VAL A 33 -8.41 -8.05 5.77
CA VAL A 33 -7.23 -8.80 5.38
C VAL A 33 -6.10 -8.60 6.39
N GLY A 34 -5.39 -9.68 6.71
CA GLY A 34 -4.15 -9.58 7.48
C GLY A 34 -3.05 -9.00 6.60
N VAL A 35 -2.43 -7.92 7.06
CA VAL A 35 -1.31 -7.26 6.37
C VAL A 35 -0.07 -7.27 7.24
N ARG A 36 1.06 -7.05 6.60
CA ARG A 36 2.34 -6.79 7.26
C ARG A 36 3.00 -5.57 6.65
N ILE A 37 3.73 -4.83 7.47
CA ILE A 37 4.56 -3.71 7.00
C ILE A 37 5.86 -4.26 6.40
N ALA A 38 6.22 -3.79 5.21
CA ALA A 38 7.48 -4.13 4.57
C ALA A 38 8.67 -3.66 5.43
N GLY A 39 9.76 -4.44 5.49
CA GLY A 39 10.88 -4.16 6.38
C GLY A 39 10.63 -4.57 7.83
N SER A 40 9.72 -3.89 8.56
CA SER A 40 9.51 -4.14 10.00
C SER A 40 8.78 -5.45 10.31
N GLN A 41 8.07 -6.02 9.33
CA GLN A 41 7.27 -7.24 9.46
C GLN A 41 6.14 -7.18 10.50
N GLN A 42 5.84 -6.00 11.06
CA GLN A 42 4.71 -5.81 11.97
C GLN A 42 3.40 -6.19 11.31
N ILE A 43 2.55 -6.88 12.06
CA ILE A 43 1.27 -7.41 11.57
C ILE A 43 0.14 -6.47 11.96
N GLY A 44 -0.78 -6.26 11.03
CA GLY A 44 -2.03 -5.56 11.28
C GLY A 44 -3.21 -6.19 10.54
N ILE A 45 -4.39 -5.70 10.89
CA ILE A 45 -5.64 -6.00 10.20
C ILE A 45 -6.02 -4.75 9.39
N LEU A 46 -6.15 -4.91 8.09
CA LEU A 46 -6.63 -3.87 7.20
C LEU A 46 -8.13 -4.08 6.91
N SER A 47 -8.88 -3.00 7.00
CA SER A 47 -10.34 -2.92 6.81
C SER A 47 -10.66 -1.92 5.72
N GLY A 48 -11.52 -2.29 4.76
CA GLY A 48 -12.06 -1.32 3.82
C GLY A 48 -12.95 -0.27 4.50
N SER A 49 -13.19 0.86 3.84
CA SER A 49 -13.96 2.00 4.37
C SER A 49 -15.05 2.53 3.44
N GLY A 50 -15.33 1.83 2.34
CA GLY A 50 -16.15 2.30 1.23
C GLY A 50 -15.44 3.28 0.29
N SER A 51 -14.14 3.52 0.49
CA SER A 51 -13.34 4.45 -0.31
C SER A 51 -11.97 3.86 -0.64
N LYS A 52 -11.14 4.60 -1.42
CA LYS A 52 -9.73 4.22 -1.68
C LYS A 52 -8.85 4.22 -0.41
N ARG A 53 -9.35 4.80 0.69
CA ARG A 53 -8.71 4.72 2.00
C ARG A 53 -9.17 3.46 2.73
N ALA A 54 -8.26 2.84 3.47
CA ALA A 54 -8.55 1.72 4.35
C ALA A 54 -8.06 2.05 5.77
N SER A 55 -8.70 1.43 6.76
CA SER A 55 -8.25 1.53 8.15
C SER A 55 -7.32 0.37 8.46
N LEU A 56 -6.18 0.66 9.06
CA LEU A 56 -5.23 -0.31 9.58
C LEU A 56 -5.25 -0.27 11.10
N GLN A 57 -5.41 -1.44 11.70
CA GLN A 57 -5.20 -1.65 13.12
C GLN A 57 -4.02 -2.60 13.31
N LEU A 58 -2.97 -2.13 13.98
CA LEU A 58 -1.80 -2.96 14.27
C LEU A 58 -2.10 -3.87 15.46
N LEU A 59 -1.67 -5.12 15.33
CA LEU A 59 -1.77 -6.12 16.41
C LEU A 59 -0.56 -6.07 17.34
N ASP A 60 0.51 -5.43 16.88
CA ASP A 60 1.78 -5.29 17.56
C ASP A 60 2.25 -3.83 17.47
N ASN A 61 2.52 -3.19 18.62
CA ASN A 61 3.01 -1.82 18.72
C ASN A 61 4.52 -1.70 19.02
N GLN A 62 5.29 -2.79 18.96
CA GLN A 62 6.71 -2.78 19.34
C GLN A 62 7.55 -1.80 18.50
N ASN A 63 7.17 -1.54 17.24
CA ASN A 63 7.84 -0.58 16.37
C ASN A 63 6.90 0.59 16.00
N ILE A 64 7.51 1.76 15.83
CA ILE A 64 6.82 2.98 15.41
C ILE A 64 6.59 2.93 13.90
N VAL A 65 5.32 2.98 13.52
CA VAL A 65 4.87 3.04 12.12
C VAL A 65 4.90 4.47 11.58
N LYS A 66 5.24 4.62 10.31
CA LYS A 66 5.46 5.91 9.64
C LYS A 66 4.58 6.07 8.40
N VAL A 67 4.30 7.32 8.06
CA VAL A 67 3.71 7.67 6.77
C VAL A 67 4.68 7.28 5.65
N GLY A 68 4.16 6.62 4.61
CA GLY A 68 4.92 6.07 3.50
C GLY A 68 5.28 4.59 3.64
N ASP A 69 5.10 3.99 4.82
CA ASP A 69 5.34 2.55 5.01
C ASP A 69 4.42 1.73 4.11
N ILE A 70 4.97 0.68 3.50
CA ILE A 70 4.29 -0.14 2.50
C ILE A 70 3.69 -1.36 3.17
N LEU A 71 2.46 -1.69 2.78
CA LEU A 71 1.72 -2.84 3.28
C LEU A 71 1.64 -3.95 2.24
N LEU A 72 1.95 -5.15 2.70
CA LEU A 72 1.82 -6.39 1.93
C LEU A 72 0.80 -7.30 2.60
N ALA A 73 0.07 -8.08 1.81
CA ALA A 73 -0.79 -9.13 2.33
C ALA A 73 0.07 -10.15 3.10
N ARG A 74 -0.29 -10.44 4.35
CA ARG A 74 0.38 -11.46 5.16
C ARG A 74 0.12 -12.88 4.63
N GLY A 75 -0.97 -13.04 3.88
CA GLY A 75 -1.49 -14.34 3.49
C GLY A 75 -2.30 -14.99 4.61
N SER A 76 -3.16 -15.92 4.21
CA SER A 76 -4.00 -16.70 5.10
C SER A 76 -3.43 -18.11 5.32
N LYS A 77 -4.02 -18.87 6.24
CA LYS A 77 -3.70 -20.30 6.40
C LYS A 77 -3.86 -21.01 5.05
N ASN A 78 -2.88 -21.83 4.68
CA ASN A 78 -2.82 -22.52 3.39
C ASN A 78 -2.88 -21.57 2.17
N ASN A 79 -2.48 -20.30 2.34
CA ASN A 79 -2.54 -19.25 1.32
C ASN A 79 -3.95 -19.01 0.75
N ARG A 80 -5.00 -19.23 1.56
CA ARG A 80 -6.40 -19.06 1.15
C ARG A 80 -7.25 -18.38 2.25
N PRO A 81 -8.04 -17.35 1.91
CA PRO A 81 -8.23 -16.82 0.57
C PRO A 81 -7.10 -15.88 0.11
N PHE A 82 -6.25 -15.39 1.02
CA PHE A 82 -5.19 -14.44 0.72
C PHE A 82 -3.84 -15.12 0.51
N VAL A 83 -3.18 -14.76 -0.58
CA VAL A 83 -1.78 -15.13 -0.88
C VAL A 83 -0.84 -14.09 -0.27
N PRO A 84 0.28 -14.50 0.35
CA PRO A 84 1.24 -13.57 0.94
C PRO A 84 2.00 -12.76 -0.11
N GLY A 85 2.45 -11.57 0.28
CA GLY A 85 3.36 -10.72 -0.51
C GLY A 85 2.69 -9.80 -1.51
N ILE A 86 1.37 -9.88 -1.71
CA ILE A 86 0.66 -8.98 -2.61
C ILE A 86 0.69 -7.54 -2.05
N PRO A 87 1.12 -6.53 -2.82
CA PRO A 87 1.03 -5.13 -2.41
C PRO A 87 -0.41 -4.68 -2.19
N VAL A 88 -0.66 -4.02 -1.07
CA VAL A 88 -2.01 -3.55 -0.71
C VAL A 88 -2.09 -2.03 -0.83
N GLY A 89 -1.12 -1.33 -0.28
CA GLY A 89 -1.11 0.13 -0.23
C GLY A 89 0.04 0.66 0.61
N TYR A 90 -0.03 1.94 0.94
CA TYR A 90 0.92 2.61 1.82
C TYR A 90 0.20 3.42 2.88
N ILE A 91 0.88 3.66 3.99
CA ILE A 91 0.34 4.44 5.11
C ILE A 91 0.33 5.91 4.74
N SER A 92 -0.85 6.52 4.73
CA SER A 92 -1.08 7.93 4.42
C SER A 92 -1.17 8.83 5.65
N ALA A 93 -1.59 8.27 6.79
CA ALA A 93 -1.66 8.97 8.07
C ALA A 93 -1.54 7.95 9.21
N VAL A 94 -0.92 8.37 10.30
CA VAL A 94 -0.80 7.55 11.51
C VAL A 94 -1.58 8.24 12.62
N ASP A 95 -2.44 7.49 13.30
CA ASP A 95 -3.18 7.98 14.45
C ASP A 95 -2.54 7.39 15.70
N ASN A 96 -1.80 8.23 16.42
CA ASN A 96 -1.04 7.83 17.60
C ASN A 96 -1.66 8.47 18.84
N SER A 97 -2.90 8.08 19.13
CA SER A 97 -3.61 8.53 20.32
C SER A 97 -2.93 7.97 21.58
N ALA A 98 -2.55 8.88 22.49
CA ALA A 98 -1.92 8.53 23.76
C ALA A 98 -2.83 7.59 24.58
N GLY A 99 -2.31 6.42 24.96
CA GLY A 99 -3.04 5.41 25.75
C GLY A 99 -3.74 4.32 24.94
N SER A 100 -3.67 4.33 23.61
CA SER A 100 -4.19 3.22 22.80
C SER A 100 -3.30 1.97 22.91
N ILE A 101 -3.91 0.81 23.18
CA ILE A 101 -3.21 -0.48 23.23
C ILE A 101 -2.74 -0.90 21.82
N ALA A 102 -3.54 -0.57 20.80
CA ALA A 102 -3.25 -0.84 19.39
C ALA A 102 -3.05 0.48 18.64
N GLN A 103 -1.96 0.59 17.88
CA GLN A 103 -1.73 1.74 17.01
C GLN A 103 -2.58 1.60 15.73
N SER A 104 -3.20 2.69 15.30
CA SER A 104 -4.04 2.73 14.10
C SER A 104 -3.46 3.66 13.04
N ALA A 105 -3.79 3.39 11.78
CA ALA A 105 -3.32 4.19 10.65
C ALA A 105 -4.34 4.19 9.51
N THR A 106 -4.28 5.22 8.68
CA THR A 106 -5.05 5.29 7.43
C THR A 106 -4.15 4.91 6.26
N VAL A 107 -4.61 3.98 5.45
CA VAL A 107 -3.88 3.40 4.31
C VAL A 107 -4.50 3.90 3.02
N MET A 108 -3.67 4.32 2.07
CA MET A 108 -4.10 4.53 0.69
C MET A 108 -3.84 3.24 -0.10
N LEU A 109 -4.91 2.64 -0.64
CA LEU A 109 -4.80 1.43 -1.44
C LEU A 109 -4.14 1.73 -2.79
N TYR A 110 -3.31 0.83 -3.32
CA TYR A 110 -2.69 1.03 -4.64
C TYR A 110 -3.72 1.07 -5.77
N PRO A 111 -4.60 0.06 -5.94
CA PRO A 111 -5.47 -0.01 -7.10
C PRO A 111 -6.41 1.19 -7.24
N ASN A 112 -6.65 1.61 -8.48
CA ASN A 112 -7.77 2.50 -8.81
C ASN A 112 -9.08 1.72 -9.01
N TYR A 113 -9.91 1.65 -7.96
CA TYR A 113 -11.17 0.91 -7.96
C TYR A 113 -12.26 1.49 -8.87
N SER A 114 -12.15 2.77 -9.28
CA SER A 114 -13.11 3.40 -10.20
C SER A 114 -12.84 3.08 -11.68
N ALA A 115 -11.68 2.50 -11.99
CA ALA A 115 -11.24 2.23 -13.36
C ALA A 115 -10.63 0.82 -13.50
N LEU A 116 -11.20 -0.17 -12.82
CA LEU A 116 -10.75 -1.56 -12.93
C LEU A 116 -11.11 -2.12 -14.32
N GLY A 117 -10.09 -2.35 -15.15
CA GLY A 117 -10.25 -2.98 -16.46
C GLY A 117 -10.03 -4.49 -16.42
N VAL A 118 -8.77 -4.92 -16.26
CA VAL A 118 -8.38 -6.33 -16.21
C VAL A 118 -7.90 -6.71 -14.82
N VAL A 119 -8.39 -7.83 -14.32
CA VAL A 119 -8.00 -8.41 -13.02
C VAL A 119 -7.58 -9.86 -13.19
N SER A 120 -6.77 -10.35 -12.26
CA SER A 120 -6.30 -11.73 -12.21
C SER A 120 -6.73 -12.39 -10.91
N VAL A 121 -7.19 -13.65 -11.00
CA VAL A 121 -7.52 -14.47 -9.83
C VAL A 121 -6.36 -15.41 -9.55
N VAL A 122 -5.82 -15.33 -8.34
CA VAL A 122 -4.71 -16.19 -7.91
C VAL A 122 -5.27 -17.53 -7.44
N LEU A 123 -4.96 -18.60 -8.19
CA LEU A 123 -5.44 -19.96 -7.92
C LEU A 123 -4.58 -20.68 -6.87
N SER A 124 -3.29 -20.37 -6.83
CA SER A 124 -2.34 -20.94 -5.88
C SER A 124 -1.19 -19.96 -5.64
N ALA A 125 -0.64 -19.99 -4.42
CA ALA A 125 0.59 -19.29 -4.13
C ALA A 125 1.78 -19.97 -4.81
N GLY A 126 2.82 -19.19 -5.13
CA GLY A 126 4.09 -19.75 -5.58
C GLY A 126 4.69 -20.70 -4.55
N LYS A 127 5.55 -21.63 -4.98
CA LYS A 127 6.26 -22.58 -4.09
C LYS A 127 7.11 -21.88 -3.03
N ASN A 128 7.61 -20.67 -3.34
CA ASN A 128 8.50 -19.89 -2.47
C ASN A 128 7.80 -18.61 -2.02
N ASN A 129 8.04 -18.19 -0.78
CA ASN A 129 7.57 -16.90 -0.27
C ASN A 129 8.38 -15.76 -0.91
N PRO A 130 7.74 -14.80 -1.62
CA PRO A 130 8.46 -13.70 -2.26
C PRO A 130 9.06 -12.70 -1.27
N GLY A 131 8.70 -12.76 0.02
CA GLY A 131 9.17 -11.79 1.01
C GLY A 131 8.83 -10.37 0.57
N ASP A 132 9.82 -9.48 0.56
CA ASP A 132 9.65 -8.07 0.22
C ASP A 132 10.00 -7.75 -1.24
N SER A 133 10.25 -8.77 -2.09
CA SER A 133 10.56 -8.56 -3.52
C SER A 133 9.43 -7.90 -4.32
N LEU A 134 8.20 -7.93 -3.80
CA LEU A 134 7.02 -7.35 -4.43
C LEU A 134 6.71 -5.93 -3.94
N VAL A 135 7.52 -5.38 -3.03
CA VAL A 135 7.38 -3.99 -2.59
C VAL A 135 7.60 -3.07 -3.79
N PRO A 136 6.64 -2.21 -4.14
CA PRO A 136 6.85 -1.24 -5.22
C PRO A 136 8.07 -0.37 -4.95
N ALA A 137 8.88 -0.14 -5.98
CA ALA A 137 10.05 0.74 -5.86
C ALA A 137 9.62 2.14 -5.41
N ALA A 138 10.33 2.70 -4.44
CA ALA A 138 10.07 4.07 -4.00
C ALA A 138 10.23 5.03 -5.19
N PRO A 139 9.36 6.05 -5.34
CA PRO A 139 9.53 7.06 -6.37
C PRO A 139 10.93 7.69 -6.26
N GLN A 140 11.73 7.61 -7.32
CA GLN A 140 13.02 8.28 -7.33
C GLN A 140 12.79 9.80 -7.41
N PRO A 141 13.46 10.61 -6.56
CA PRO A 141 13.36 12.06 -6.66
C PRO A 141 13.96 12.51 -7.99
N SER A 142 13.13 13.13 -8.83
CA SER A 142 13.61 13.87 -10.01
C SER A 142 14.41 15.08 -9.52
N PRO A 143 15.64 15.31 -10.00
CA PRO A 143 16.43 16.45 -9.57
C PRO A 143 15.70 17.75 -9.92
N ILE A 144 15.54 18.63 -8.93
CA ILE A 144 14.99 19.97 -9.12
C ILE A 144 16.09 20.80 -9.81
N PRO A 145 15.86 21.36 -11.02
CA PRO A 145 16.88 22.16 -11.69
C PRO A 145 17.21 23.39 -10.84
N THR A 146 18.46 23.52 -10.42
CA THR A 146 18.95 24.73 -9.73
C THR A 146 19.26 25.78 -10.80
N VAL A 147 18.53 26.90 -10.80
CA VAL A 147 18.79 28.03 -11.70
C VAL A 147 19.88 28.91 -11.08
N THR A 148 21.07 28.94 -11.67
CA THR A 148 22.13 29.89 -11.29
C THR A 148 21.94 31.19 -12.07
N ILE A 149 21.58 32.27 -11.37
CA ILE A 149 21.54 33.63 -11.91
C ILE A 149 22.91 34.29 -11.70
N TYR A 150 23.59 34.65 -12.79
CA TYR A 150 24.79 35.49 -12.74
C TYR A 150 24.37 36.96 -12.78
N ALA A 151 24.67 37.72 -11.72
CA ALA A 151 24.57 39.17 -11.74
C ALA A 151 25.86 39.75 -12.34
N THR A 152 25.78 40.40 -13.50
CA THR A 152 26.91 41.17 -14.06
C THR A 152 27.01 42.50 -13.31
N PRO A 153 28.09 42.78 -12.55
CA PRO A 153 28.24 44.07 -11.88
C PRO A 153 28.45 45.19 -12.92
N SER A 154 27.74 46.30 -12.74
CA SER A 154 27.86 47.49 -13.59
C SER A 154 29.18 48.23 -13.28
N PRO A 155 29.98 48.63 -14.28
CA PRO A 155 31.27 49.27 -14.05
C PRO A 155 31.09 50.66 -13.40
N THR A 156 31.76 50.88 -12.26
CA THR A 156 31.83 52.19 -11.61
C THR A 156 32.87 53.05 -12.34
N ALA A 157 32.44 54.17 -12.92
CA ALA A 157 33.34 55.13 -13.56
C ALA A 157 34.24 55.78 -12.51
N SER A 158 35.56 55.72 -12.74
CA SER A 158 36.57 56.38 -11.92
C SER A 158 36.90 57.75 -12.54
N THR A 159 36.55 58.83 -11.84
CA THR A 159 36.91 60.20 -12.22
C THR A 159 38.32 60.52 -11.74
N LYS A 160 39.16 60.97 -12.68
CA LYS A 160 40.50 61.54 -12.45
C LYS A 160 40.40 63.03 -12.15
#